data_AF-A0A7C7CQB9-F1
#
_entry.id   AF-A0A7C7CQB9-F1
#
_cell.length_a   1.000
_cell.length_b   1.000
_cell.length_c   1.000
_cell.angle_alpha   90.00
_cell.angle_beta   90.00
_cell.angle_gamma   90.00
#
_symmetry.space_group_name_H-M   'P 1'
#
loop_
_entity.id
_entity.type
_entity.pdbx_description
1 polymer ?
#
loop_
_entity_poly.entity_id
_entity_poly.type
_entity_poly.pdbx_seq_one_letter_code
_entity_poly.pdbx_strand_id
1 'polypeptide(L)'
;MKSSFVRRMSLFALLFFSMADIFAGGTITGIIKYDGKVPRMKALKMAADPICDSKHKDTPARMDWLIVGDNGELKNAFVCIKGDLGSYPAPEEHVVLDQNGCVYAPHVLGVQVGQIVDILNTDGTLHNVHAMPKLNAEFNAAMPKFKKKKEVTFTKEEVMIPIKCDVHPWMRCYVGVVGHPFFDVSGSDGSFEISGLPAGTYTLEVWHEKLGIKSVSVTVTDDATETVDFTLTRPKKE
;
A
#
# COMPACT_ATOMS: atom_id res chain seq x y z
N MET A 1 -65.77 37.09 8.97
CA MET A 1 -64.38 36.72 9.34
C MET A 1 -64.11 35.29 8.90
N LYS A 2 -63.28 35.10 7.88
CA LYS A 2 -62.47 33.88 7.62
C LYS A 2 -61.60 34.19 6.40
N SER A 3 -60.40 34.68 6.69
CA SER A 3 -59.32 34.94 5.73
C SER A 3 -58.59 33.62 5.49
N SER A 4 -58.54 33.14 4.25
CA SER A 4 -57.73 32.00 3.83
C SER A 4 -56.35 32.49 3.41
N PHE A 5 -55.36 32.18 4.24
CA PHE A 5 -53.96 32.49 4.00
C PHE A 5 -53.37 31.52 2.98
N VAL A 6 -53.09 31.99 1.77
CA VAL A 6 -52.37 31.23 0.74
C VAL A 6 -50.87 31.34 1.04
N ARG A 7 -50.27 30.25 1.50
CA ARG A 7 -48.82 30.16 1.78
C ARG A 7 -48.09 29.87 0.45
N ARG A 8 -47.40 30.87 -0.10
CA ARG A 8 -46.49 30.70 -1.24
C ARG A 8 -45.27 29.90 -0.77
N MET A 9 -45.09 28.69 -1.29
CA MET A 9 -43.84 27.92 -1.17
C MET A 9 -42.89 28.40 -2.28
N SER A 10 -41.82 29.09 -1.88
CA SER A 10 -40.69 29.36 -2.77
C SER A 10 -39.87 28.08 -2.92
N LEU A 11 -39.78 27.54 -4.13
CA LEU A 11 -38.83 26.50 -4.48
C LEU A 11 -37.42 27.12 -4.50
N PHE A 12 -36.56 26.71 -3.56
CA PHE A 12 -35.11 26.83 -3.68
C PHE A 12 -34.61 25.59 -4.42
N ALA A 13 -34.16 25.77 -5.67
CA ALA A 13 -33.43 24.72 -6.37
C ALA A 13 -32.01 24.65 -5.80
N LEU A 14 -31.77 23.67 -4.93
CA LEU A 14 -30.42 23.27 -4.54
C LEU A 14 -29.80 22.51 -5.71
N LEU A 15 -28.88 23.18 -6.43
CA LEU A 15 -27.93 22.52 -7.32
C LEU A 15 -27.01 21.65 -6.47
N PHE A 16 -27.31 20.35 -6.41
CA PHE A 16 -26.35 19.34 -5.95
C PHE A 16 -25.28 19.21 -7.05
N PHE A 17 -24.13 19.87 -6.86
CA PHE A 17 -22.91 19.46 -7.54
C PHE A 17 -22.48 18.13 -6.90
N SER A 18 -22.76 17.02 -7.58
CA SER A 18 -22.10 15.75 -7.31
C SER A 18 -20.64 15.92 -7.70
N MET A 19 -19.76 15.95 -6.71
CA MET A 19 -18.31 15.87 -6.92
C MET A 19 -17.95 14.41 -7.17
N ALA A 20 -18.41 13.89 -8.30
CA ALA A 20 -17.77 12.74 -8.92
C ALA A 20 -16.73 13.33 -9.86
N ASP A 21 -15.55 13.64 -9.33
CA ASP A 21 -14.37 13.70 -10.18
C ASP A 21 -14.11 12.26 -10.64
N ILE A 22 -14.87 11.86 -11.67
CA ILE A 22 -14.40 10.84 -12.59
C ILE A 22 -13.10 11.45 -13.11
N PHE A 23 -11.96 10.94 -12.64
CA PHE A 23 -10.69 11.25 -13.28
C PHE A 23 -10.79 10.74 -14.72
N ALA A 24 -11.27 11.60 -15.62
CA ALA A 24 -11.15 11.41 -17.04
C ALA A 24 -9.65 11.31 -17.32
N GLY A 25 -9.22 10.12 -17.72
CA GLY A 25 -7.82 9.72 -17.67
C GLY A 25 -7.71 8.24 -17.99
N GLY A 26 -6.61 7.87 -18.62
CA GLY A 26 -6.36 6.47 -18.94
C GLY A 26 -5.99 5.65 -17.71
N THR A 27 -5.98 4.35 -17.93
CA THR A 27 -5.70 3.32 -16.92
C THR A 27 -4.53 2.48 -17.40
N ILE A 28 -3.64 2.11 -16.48
CA ILE A 28 -2.64 1.07 -16.70
C ILE A 28 -3.02 -0.13 -15.86
N THR A 29 -3.14 -1.30 -16.48
CA THR A 29 -3.34 -2.58 -15.78
C THR A 29 -2.20 -3.54 -16.11
N GLY A 30 -2.04 -4.60 -15.33
CA GLY A 30 -1.14 -5.68 -15.72
C GLY A 30 -1.00 -6.75 -14.66
N ILE A 31 -0.26 -7.80 -15.01
CA ILE A 31 0.12 -8.88 -14.11
C ILE A 31 1.63 -8.85 -13.88
N ILE A 32 2.02 -8.96 -12.62
CA ILE A 32 3.42 -9.10 -12.20
C ILE A 32 3.67 -10.57 -11.90
N LYS A 33 4.69 -11.13 -12.56
CA LYS A 33 5.13 -12.51 -12.38
C LYS A 33 6.57 -12.59 -11.87
N TYR A 34 6.83 -13.63 -11.09
CA TYR A 34 8.17 -14.06 -10.74
C TYR A 34 8.60 -15.22 -11.64
N ASP A 35 9.72 -15.04 -12.33
CA ASP A 35 10.41 -16.11 -13.04
C ASP A 35 11.60 -16.58 -12.20
N GLY A 36 11.43 -17.73 -11.55
CA GLY A 36 12.49 -18.41 -10.83
C GLY A 36 12.00 -19.41 -9.79
N LYS A 37 12.96 -20.02 -9.10
CA LYS A 37 12.66 -21.01 -8.05
C LYS A 37 12.12 -20.32 -6.80
N VAL A 38 10.90 -20.68 -6.41
CA VAL A 38 10.30 -20.29 -5.13
C VAL A 38 10.91 -21.14 -4.01
N PRO A 39 11.61 -20.55 -3.04
CA PRO A 39 12.20 -21.30 -1.94
C PRO A 39 11.10 -21.77 -0.99
N ARG A 40 11.26 -22.97 -0.42
CA ARG A 40 10.40 -23.43 0.67
C ARG A 40 10.69 -22.61 1.91
N MET A 41 9.77 -21.73 2.26
CA MET A 41 9.84 -20.91 3.45
C MET A 41 9.72 -21.81 4.70
N LYS A 42 10.52 -21.54 5.73
CA LYS A 42 10.37 -22.21 7.03
C LYS A 42 9.26 -21.54 7.84
N ALA A 43 8.63 -22.29 8.73
CA ALA A 43 7.68 -21.73 9.68
C ALA A 43 8.41 -20.80 10.65
N LEU A 44 7.78 -19.68 10.98
CA LEU A 44 8.28 -18.77 12.01
C LEU A 44 8.18 -19.45 13.37
N LYS A 45 9.20 -19.27 14.20
CA LYS A 45 9.24 -19.80 15.56
C LYS A 45 8.71 -18.73 16.50
N MET A 46 7.44 -18.85 16.89
CA MET A 46 6.75 -17.84 17.69
C MET A 46 6.55 -18.24 19.16
N ALA A 47 6.95 -19.45 19.56
CA ALA A 47 6.71 -20.02 20.90
C ALA A 47 7.24 -19.18 22.09
N ALA A 48 8.16 -18.23 21.85
CA ALA A 48 8.64 -17.31 22.89
C ALA A 48 7.58 -16.28 23.31
N ASP A 49 6.60 -16.00 22.45
CA ASP A 49 5.44 -15.15 22.75
C ASP A 49 4.15 -15.99 22.62
N PRO A 50 3.50 -16.35 23.75
CA PRO A 50 2.31 -17.19 23.72
C PRO A 50 1.13 -16.60 22.93
N ILE A 51 1.03 -15.27 22.85
CA ILE A 51 -0.02 -14.62 22.06
C ILE A 51 0.25 -14.88 20.58
N CYS A 52 1.49 -14.67 20.13
CA CYS A 52 1.90 -14.95 18.76
C CYS A 52 1.72 -16.43 18.40
N ASP A 53 2.21 -17.33 19.25
CA ASP A 53 2.11 -18.78 19.04
C ASP A 53 0.63 -19.22 18.92
N SER A 54 -0.24 -18.66 19.76
CA SER A 54 -1.66 -19.02 19.75
C SER A 54 -2.40 -18.67 18.46
N LYS A 55 -1.93 -17.66 17.71
CA LYS A 55 -2.54 -17.21 16.46
C LYS A 55 -2.21 -18.09 15.25
N HIS A 56 -1.24 -19.00 15.38
CA HIS A 56 -0.68 -19.77 14.27
C HIS A 56 -0.68 -21.28 14.50
N LYS A 57 -1.56 -21.77 15.38
CA LYS A 57 -1.66 -23.20 15.72
C LYS A 57 -2.03 -24.07 14.53
N ASP A 58 -2.99 -23.63 13.72
CA ASP A 58 -3.51 -24.41 12.59
C ASP A 58 -2.68 -24.18 11.32
N THR A 59 -2.26 -22.93 11.10
CA THR A 59 -1.44 -22.54 9.95
C THR A 59 -0.24 -21.73 10.43
N PRO A 60 0.96 -22.35 10.50
CA PRO A 60 2.16 -21.64 10.92
C PRO A 60 2.49 -20.47 9.99
N ALA A 61 2.67 -19.27 10.56
CA ALA A 61 3.17 -18.11 9.82
C ALA A 61 4.51 -18.39 9.14
N ARG A 62 4.75 -17.71 8.02
CA ARG A 62 5.99 -17.76 7.24
C ARG A 62 6.44 -16.33 6.96
N MET A 63 7.68 -16.16 6.51
CA MET A 63 8.09 -14.83 6.06
C MET A 63 7.43 -14.54 4.71
N ASP A 64 6.92 -13.33 4.56
CA ASP A 64 6.17 -12.90 3.37
C ASP A 64 7.04 -12.20 2.32
N TRP A 65 8.36 -12.44 2.35
CA TRP A 65 9.30 -11.70 1.50
C TRP A 65 9.29 -12.11 0.02
N LEU A 66 8.63 -13.22 -0.30
CA LEU A 66 8.37 -13.69 -1.66
C LEU A 66 7.14 -14.60 -1.63
N ILE A 67 6.00 -14.06 -2.02
CA ILE A 67 4.73 -14.79 -2.15
C ILE A 67 4.42 -14.91 -3.64
N VAL A 68 4.37 -16.14 -4.13
CA VAL A 68 4.21 -16.45 -5.54
C VAL A 68 3.09 -17.48 -5.70
N GLY A 69 2.14 -17.17 -6.58
CA GLY A 69 1.04 -18.07 -6.96
C GLY A 69 1.51 -19.23 -7.84
N ASP A 70 0.60 -20.18 -8.09
CA ASP A 70 0.92 -21.43 -8.78
C ASP A 70 1.39 -21.21 -10.24
N ASN A 71 0.99 -20.10 -10.88
CA ASN A 71 1.42 -19.75 -12.24
C ASN A 71 2.43 -18.59 -12.27
N GLY A 72 3.12 -18.37 -11.14
CA GLY A 72 4.17 -17.37 -11.01
C GLY A 72 3.68 -15.97 -10.64
N GLU A 73 2.41 -15.79 -10.34
CA GLU A 73 1.82 -14.51 -9.93
C GLU A 73 2.54 -13.95 -8.69
N LEU A 74 3.02 -12.71 -8.72
CA LEU A 74 3.81 -12.13 -7.65
C LEU A 74 3.00 -11.12 -6.84
N LYS A 75 2.77 -11.44 -5.56
CA LYS A 75 2.15 -10.52 -4.59
C LYS A 75 3.18 -9.56 -3.98
N ASN A 76 2.71 -8.43 -3.45
CA ASN A 76 3.51 -7.46 -2.68
C ASN A 76 4.60 -6.78 -3.52
N ALA A 77 4.38 -6.60 -4.82
CA ALA A 77 5.20 -5.72 -5.64
C ALA A 77 4.55 -4.34 -5.72
N PHE A 78 5.31 -3.29 -5.41
CA PHE A 78 4.83 -1.91 -5.48
C PHE A 78 5.04 -1.39 -6.89
N VAL A 79 3.98 -0.89 -7.51
CA VAL A 79 4.02 -0.28 -8.84
C VAL A 79 3.71 1.20 -8.70
N CYS A 80 4.49 2.07 -9.31
CA CYS A 80 4.17 3.50 -9.35
C CYS A 80 4.63 4.15 -10.64
N ILE A 81 4.03 5.29 -10.96
CA ILE A 81 4.62 6.20 -11.93
C ILE A 81 5.82 6.90 -11.28
N LYS A 82 6.91 6.98 -12.03
CA LYS A 82 8.14 7.66 -11.62
C LYS A 82 8.21 9.05 -12.23
N GLY A 83 8.55 10.03 -11.40
CA GLY A 83 8.80 11.40 -11.82
C GLY A 83 7.91 12.38 -11.06
N ASP A 84 8.12 13.66 -11.33
CA ASP A 84 7.26 14.73 -10.81
C ASP A 84 6.00 14.81 -11.67
N LEU A 85 4.84 14.58 -11.04
CA LEU A 85 3.52 14.65 -11.68
C LEU A 85 2.73 15.89 -11.23
N GLY A 86 3.40 16.81 -10.53
CA GLY A 86 2.76 17.95 -9.89
C GLY A 86 2.29 17.65 -8.47
N SER A 87 1.51 18.58 -7.93
CA SER A 87 1.06 18.53 -6.54
C SER A 87 -0.33 17.90 -6.45
N TYR A 88 -0.47 16.87 -5.61
CA TYR A 88 -1.75 16.27 -5.27
C TYR A 88 -2.08 16.51 -3.80
N PRO A 89 -3.34 16.74 -3.43
CA PRO A 89 -3.73 16.79 -2.03
C PRO A 89 -3.54 15.42 -1.39
N ALA A 90 -3.11 15.41 -0.13
CA ALA A 90 -3.11 14.19 0.67
C ALA A 90 -4.56 13.71 0.85
N PRO A 91 -4.86 12.40 0.69
CA PRO A 91 -6.19 11.88 0.96
C PRO A 91 -6.55 12.06 2.44
N GLU A 92 -7.81 12.39 2.72
CA GLU A 92 -8.34 12.44 4.09
C GLU A 92 -8.53 11.03 4.68
N GLU A 93 -8.68 10.01 3.82
CA GLU A 93 -8.79 8.63 4.26
C GLU A 93 -7.46 8.12 4.79
N HIS A 94 -7.48 7.63 6.03
CA HIS A 94 -6.32 7.03 6.66
C HIS A 94 -6.07 5.64 6.08
N VAL A 95 -4.81 5.31 5.89
CA VAL A 95 -4.37 3.96 5.52
C VAL A 95 -3.93 3.20 6.77
N VAL A 96 -4.12 1.89 6.78
CA VAL A 96 -3.87 1.06 7.96
C VAL A 96 -2.64 0.19 7.77
N LEU A 97 -1.78 0.19 8.79
CA LEU A 97 -0.73 -0.81 8.98
C LEU A 97 -0.96 -1.52 10.31
N ASP A 98 -1.30 -2.80 10.30
CA ASP A 98 -1.62 -3.54 11.52
C ASP A 98 -0.52 -4.51 11.93
N GLN A 99 -0.27 -4.61 13.24
CA GLN A 99 0.46 -5.70 13.88
C GLN A 99 -0.57 -6.75 14.28
N ASN A 100 -0.78 -7.72 13.39
CA ASN A 100 -1.76 -8.78 13.56
C ASN A 100 -1.22 -10.13 13.08
N GLY A 101 -1.28 -11.13 13.93
CA GLY A 101 -0.61 -12.40 13.72
C GLY A 101 0.90 -12.30 13.96
N CYS A 102 1.35 -11.32 14.74
CA CYS A 102 2.76 -11.01 14.94
C CYS A 102 3.52 -10.90 13.62
N VAL A 103 2.87 -10.27 12.65
CA VAL A 103 3.41 -9.81 11.36
C VAL A 103 2.83 -8.41 11.11
N TYR A 104 3.47 -7.64 10.23
CA TYR A 104 2.88 -6.39 9.74
C TYR A 104 2.00 -6.68 8.53
N ALA A 105 0.78 -6.16 8.54
CA ALA A 105 -0.19 -6.30 7.46
C ALA A 105 -0.73 -4.92 7.03
N PRO A 106 -0.65 -4.56 5.73
CA PRO A 106 -0.01 -5.32 4.65
C PRO A 106 1.53 -5.32 4.77
N HIS A 107 2.18 -6.26 4.07
CA HIS A 107 3.64 -6.36 4.01
C HIS A 107 4.29 -5.22 3.19
N VAL A 108 3.57 -4.74 2.18
CA VAL A 108 3.91 -3.55 1.40
C VAL A 108 2.70 -2.64 1.41
N LEU A 109 2.91 -1.37 1.77
CA LEU A 109 1.87 -0.36 1.89
C LEU A 109 2.25 0.84 1.01
N GLY A 110 1.35 1.28 0.14
CA GLY A 110 1.49 2.54 -0.57
C GLY A 110 0.74 3.66 0.15
N VAL A 111 1.35 4.84 0.24
CA VAL A 111 0.79 6.02 0.92
C VAL A 111 1.16 7.29 0.15
N GLN A 112 0.28 8.28 0.18
CA GLN A 112 0.62 9.61 -0.33
C GLN A 112 1.40 10.43 0.70
N VAL A 113 2.26 11.34 0.22
CA VAL A 113 2.86 12.38 1.07
C VAL A 113 1.75 13.13 1.80
N GLY A 114 1.90 13.26 3.12
CA GLY A 114 0.92 13.93 3.99
C GLY A 114 -0.26 13.06 4.44
N GLN A 115 -0.45 11.86 3.86
CA GLN A 115 -1.52 10.95 4.27
C GLN A 115 -1.23 10.37 5.66
N ILE A 116 -2.28 10.24 6.48
CA ILE A 116 -2.16 9.65 7.81
C ILE A 116 -2.16 8.12 7.70
N VAL A 117 -1.17 7.49 8.35
CA VAL A 117 -1.09 6.05 8.53
C VAL A 117 -1.47 5.70 9.96
N ASP A 118 -2.55 4.94 10.09
CA ASP A 118 -3.00 4.33 11.33
C ASP A 118 -2.22 3.04 11.57
N ILE A 119 -1.25 3.08 12.48
CA ILE A 119 -0.53 1.88 12.89
C ILE A 119 -1.25 1.23 14.07
N LEU A 120 -1.73 0.00 13.89
CA LEU A 120 -2.53 -0.73 14.86
C LEU A 120 -1.72 -1.84 15.56
N ASN A 121 -2.13 -2.19 16.77
CA ASN A 121 -1.66 -3.39 17.49
C ASN A 121 -2.86 -4.24 17.89
N THR A 122 -3.37 -4.98 16.91
CA THR A 122 -4.45 -5.94 17.09
C THR A 122 -3.99 -7.20 17.84
N ASP A 123 -2.70 -7.54 17.77
CA ASP A 123 -2.12 -8.66 18.53
C ASP A 123 -2.33 -8.54 20.05
N GLY A 124 -2.22 -7.33 20.61
CA GLY A 124 -2.34 -7.15 22.04
C GLY A 124 -1.17 -7.74 22.84
N THR A 125 -0.03 -7.97 22.19
CA THR A 125 1.28 -8.20 22.82
C THR A 125 2.18 -6.98 22.60
N LEU A 126 3.39 -7.00 23.17
CA LEU A 126 4.36 -5.94 22.93
C LEU A 126 4.98 -6.09 21.54
N HIS A 127 4.80 -5.06 20.72
CA HIS A 127 5.58 -4.85 19.52
C HIS A 127 6.24 -3.47 19.57
N ASN A 128 7.04 -3.14 18.58
CA ASN A 128 7.42 -1.76 18.30
C ASN A 128 7.36 -1.53 16.79
N VAL A 129 7.37 -0.26 16.40
CA VAL A 129 7.44 0.17 15.00
C VAL A 129 8.71 0.98 14.84
N HIS A 130 9.73 0.39 14.24
CA HIS A 130 10.98 1.06 13.88
C HIS A 130 10.99 1.33 12.38
N ALA A 131 10.58 2.53 11.99
CA ALA A 131 10.69 3.01 10.61
C ALA A 131 12.08 3.60 10.41
N MET A 132 12.77 3.18 9.35
CA MET A 132 14.15 3.56 9.03
C MET A 132 14.25 4.26 7.66
N PRO A 133 13.63 5.45 7.50
CA PRO A 133 13.74 6.26 6.29
C PRO A 133 15.14 6.88 6.12
N LYS A 134 15.42 7.31 4.89
CA LYS A 134 16.56 8.14 4.49
C LYS A 134 16.20 9.62 4.39
N LEU A 135 14.96 9.94 4.00
CA LEU A 135 14.52 11.32 3.71
C LEU A 135 13.51 11.83 4.74
N ASN A 136 12.62 10.95 5.21
CA ASN A 136 11.68 11.22 6.30
C ASN A 136 12.35 11.11 7.69
N ALA A 137 11.63 11.52 8.74
CA ALA A 137 12.13 11.40 10.10
C ALA A 137 12.09 9.94 10.59
N GLU A 138 13.23 9.43 11.03
CA GLU A 138 13.32 8.12 11.68
C GLU A 138 12.53 8.12 13.00
N PHE A 139 11.85 7.01 13.29
CA PHE A 139 11.24 6.80 14.60
C PHE A 139 11.26 5.33 15.00
N ASN A 140 11.38 5.11 16.31
CA ASN A 140 11.20 3.82 16.93
C ASN A 140 10.20 3.94 18.08
N ALA A 141 9.01 3.38 17.91
CA ALA A 141 7.92 3.53 18.86
C ALA A 141 7.45 2.19 19.41
N ALA A 142 7.62 1.98 20.71
CA ALA A 142 6.99 0.86 21.40
C ALA A 142 5.45 0.94 21.30
N MET A 143 4.83 -0.21 21.09
CA MET A 143 3.40 -0.45 21.08
C MET A 143 3.07 -1.61 22.02
N PRO A 144 3.07 -1.37 23.34
CA PRO A 144 2.64 -2.37 24.33
C PRO A 144 1.15 -2.69 24.17
N LYS A 145 0.68 -3.76 24.81
CA LYS A 145 -0.70 -4.28 24.70
C LYS A 145 -1.83 -3.25 24.84
N PHE A 146 -1.63 -2.18 25.61
CA PHE A 146 -2.63 -1.13 25.87
C PHE A 146 -2.59 0.00 24.83
N LYS A 147 -1.51 0.12 24.04
CA LYS A 147 -1.38 1.10 22.97
C LYS A 147 -1.87 0.48 21.66
N LYS A 148 -3.16 0.64 21.39
CA LYS A 148 -3.85 0.01 20.26
C LYS A 148 -3.62 0.68 18.92
N LYS A 149 -3.33 1.98 18.91
CA LYS A 149 -3.15 2.79 17.71
C LYS A 149 -2.01 3.79 17.89
N LYS A 150 -1.30 4.08 16.80
CA LYS A 150 -0.39 5.21 16.66
C LYS A 150 -0.57 5.80 15.26
N GLU A 151 -0.76 7.09 15.17
CA GLU A 151 -0.77 7.80 13.89
C GLU A 151 0.66 8.24 13.54
N VAL A 152 0.98 8.16 12.25
CA VAL A 152 2.19 8.71 11.64
C VAL A 152 1.86 9.32 10.29
N THR A 153 2.67 10.30 9.89
CA THR A 153 2.59 10.94 8.58
C THR A 153 3.99 11.05 8.01
N PHE A 154 4.14 10.74 6.73
CA PHE A 154 5.38 10.94 5.99
C PHE A 154 5.26 12.22 5.17
N THR A 155 6.28 13.07 5.20
CA THR A 155 6.25 14.43 4.64
C THR A 155 7.11 14.60 3.39
N LYS A 156 7.82 13.55 2.97
CA LYS A 156 8.62 13.54 1.75
C LYS A 156 8.40 12.25 0.99
N GLU A 157 8.42 12.34 -0.33
CA GLU A 157 8.47 11.16 -1.19
C GLU A 157 9.69 10.31 -0.85
N GLU A 158 9.45 9.02 -0.64
CA GLU A 158 10.46 8.04 -0.34
C GLU A 158 9.88 6.65 -0.56
N VAL A 159 10.28 6.03 -1.67
CA VAL A 159 9.77 4.72 -2.06
C VAL A 159 10.48 3.62 -1.26
N MET A 160 9.67 2.87 -0.51
CA MET A 160 10.02 1.66 0.25
C MET A 160 10.87 1.91 1.50
N ILE A 161 10.36 2.75 2.39
CA ILE A 161 10.83 2.90 3.77
C ILE A 161 10.69 1.55 4.49
N PRO A 162 11.79 0.93 4.94
CA PRO A 162 11.71 -0.30 5.70
C PRO A 162 11.21 -0.03 7.13
N ILE A 163 10.26 -0.84 7.58
CA ILE A 163 9.77 -0.86 8.96
C ILE A 163 10.03 -2.25 9.54
N LYS A 164 10.54 -2.31 10.77
CA LYS A 164 10.75 -3.56 11.50
C LYS A 164 10.24 -3.49 12.94
N CYS A 165 10.04 -4.67 13.52
CA CYS A 165 9.92 -4.85 14.96
C CYS A 165 11.27 -5.32 15.51
N ASP A 166 11.78 -4.65 16.53
CA ASP A 166 12.97 -5.06 17.28
C ASP A 166 12.67 -6.16 18.31
N VAL A 167 11.40 -6.30 18.71
CA VAL A 167 10.96 -7.37 19.64
C VAL A 167 10.80 -8.71 18.91
N HIS A 168 10.27 -8.68 17.70
CA HIS A 168 10.01 -9.87 16.88
C HIS A 168 10.76 -9.75 15.54
N PRO A 169 12.00 -10.28 15.45
CA PRO A 169 12.93 -9.98 14.34
C PRO A 169 12.45 -10.41 12.94
N TRP A 170 11.39 -11.19 12.85
CA TRP A 170 10.77 -11.60 11.60
C TRP A 170 9.78 -10.56 11.05
N MET A 171 9.24 -9.68 11.90
CA MET A 171 8.27 -8.68 11.48
C MET A 171 8.98 -7.57 10.71
N ARG A 172 8.66 -7.47 9.43
CA ARG A 172 9.13 -6.43 8.54
C ARG A 172 8.04 -6.08 7.54
N CYS A 173 7.93 -4.81 7.18
CA CYS A 173 7.14 -4.36 6.04
C CYS A 173 7.85 -3.18 5.38
N TYR A 174 7.25 -2.67 4.31
CA TYR A 174 7.74 -1.52 3.56
C TYR A 174 6.62 -0.55 3.25
N VAL A 175 6.93 0.75 3.36
CA VAL A 175 6.00 1.83 3.04
C VAL A 175 6.53 2.61 1.84
N GLY A 176 5.77 2.66 0.76
CA GLY A 176 6.03 3.51 -0.40
C GLY A 176 5.34 4.84 -0.24
N VAL A 177 6.12 5.91 -0.05
CA VAL A 177 5.59 7.27 0.04
C VAL A 177 5.78 7.95 -1.31
N VAL A 178 4.68 8.31 -1.97
CA VAL A 178 4.67 9.01 -3.28
C VAL A 178 3.81 10.27 -3.21
N GLY A 179 4.07 11.28 -4.04
CA GLY A 179 3.37 12.56 -4.01
C GLY A 179 2.05 12.61 -4.77
N HIS A 180 1.61 11.49 -5.33
CA HIS A 180 0.49 11.38 -6.25
C HIS A 180 -0.29 10.06 -6.06
N PRO A 181 -1.52 9.93 -6.55
CA PRO A 181 -2.33 8.72 -6.39
C PRO A 181 -1.93 7.56 -7.31
N PHE A 182 -1.04 7.80 -8.29
CA PHE A 182 -0.74 6.83 -9.35
C PHE A 182 0.26 5.74 -8.93
N PHE A 183 -0.20 4.85 -8.05
CA PHE A 183 0.53 3.68 -7.59
C PHE A 183 -0.43 2.56 -7.21
N ASP A 184 0.08 1.34 -7.10
CA ASP A 184 -0.65 0.19 -6.59
C ASP A 184 0.32 -0.84 -5.95
N VAL A 185 -0.23 -1.81 -5.20
CA VAL A 185 0.49 -2.96 -4.66
C VAL A 185 -0.15 -4.24 -5.18
N SER A 186 0.65 -5.09 -5.83
CA SER A 186 0.09 -6.26 -6.49
C SER A 186 -0.61 -7.24 -5.57
N GLY A 187 -1.77 -7.71 -6.05
CA GLY A 187 -2.62 -8.70 -5.39
C GLY A 187 -2.01 -10.11 -5.36
N SER A 188 -2.73 -11.06 -4.76
CA SER A 188 -2.32 -12.48 -4.74
C SER A 188 -2.29 -13.14 -6.12
N ASP A 189 -3.03 -12.60 -7.08
CA ASP A 189 -3.04 -12.98 -8.49
C ASP A 189 -2.02 -12.16 -9.31
N GLY A 190 -1.20 -11.36 -8.64
CA GLY A 190 -0.18 -10.51 -9.27
C GLY A 190 -0.75 -9.32 -10.03
N SER A 191 -2.06 -9.09 -10.00
CA SER A 191 -2.69 -7.97 -10.68
C SER A 191 -2.35 -6.64 -10.00
N PHE A 192 -2.29 -5.59 -10.81
CA PHE A 192 -2.26 -4.20 -10.37
C PHE A 192 -3.06 -3.32 -11.33
N GLU A 193 -3.55 -2.18 -10.84
CA GLU A 193 -4.27 -1.18 -11.61
C GLU A 193 -3.91 0.24 -11.16
N ILE A 194 -3.61 1.12 -12.10
CA ILE A 194 -3.38 2.55 -11.88
C ILE A 194 -4.30 3.32 -12.81
N SER A 195 -5.34 3.95 -12.25
CA SER A 195 -6.36 4.68 -13.01
C SER A 195 -6.23 6.20 -12.92
N GLY A 196 -6.87 6.92 -13.84
CA GLY A 196 -7.00 8.38 -13.80
C GLY A 196 -5.75 9.13 -14.23
N LEU A 197 -4.86 8.47 -14.98
CA LEU A 197 -3.66 9.08 -15.53
C LEU A 197 -4.01 10.00 -16.69
N PRO A 198 -3.55 11.27 -16.71
CA PRO A 198 -3.67 12.10 -17.90
C PRO A 198 -3.01 11.44 -19.11
N ALA A 199 -3.45 11.77 -20.34
CA ALA A 199 -2.72 11.33 -21.51
C ALA A 199 -1.26 11.82 -21.48
N GLY A 200 -0.33 10.92 -21.75
CA GLY A 200 1.09 11.21 -21.59
C GLY A 200 1.96 9.98 -21.75
N THR A 201 3.28 10.19 -21.75
CA THR A 201 4.26 9.10 -21.68
C THR A 201 4.93 9.13 -20.32
N TYR A 202 4.89 8.01 -19.62
CA TYR A 202 5.32 7.85 -18.25
C TYR A 202 6.38 6.76 -18.14
N THR A 203 7.17 6.84 -17.06
CA THR A 203 7.99 5.72 -16.61
C THR A 203 7.22 4.96 -15.53
N LEU A 204 6.77 3.74 -15.84
CA LEU A 204 6.16 2.83 -14.87
C LEU A 204 7.26 2.01 -14.20
N GLU A 205 7.33 2.06 -12.88
CA GLU A 205 8.33 1.36 -12.08
C GLU A 205 7.67 0.33 -11.18
N VAL A 206 8.19 -0.91 -11.18
CA VAL A 206 7.85 -1.94 -10.20
C VAL A 206 9.03 -2.19 -9.29
N TRP A 207 8.77 -2.27 -7.99
CA TRP A 207 9.70 -2.66 -6.96
C TRP A 207 9.23 -3.95 -6.26
N HIS A 208 10.18 -4.82 -5.92
CA HIS A 208 9.95 -5.90 -4.97
C HIS A 208 11.20 -6.15 -4.11
N GLU A 209 11.01 -6.38 -2.81
CA GLU A 209 12.10 -6.33 -1.82
C GLU A 209 13.29 -7.27 -2.09
N LYS A 210 13.08 -8.39 -2.79
CA LYS A 210 14.14 -9.34 -3.17
C LYS A 210 14.50 -9.33 -4.64
N LEU A 211 13.67 -8.72 -5.48
CA LEU A 211 13.81 -8.79 -6.93
C LEU A 211 14.29 -7.47 -7.52
N GLY A 212 14.37 -6.42 -6.70
CA GLY A 212 14.87 -5.12 -7.09
C GLY A 212 13.80 -4.31 -7.81
N ILE A 213 14.27 -3.46 -8.72
CA ILE A 213 13.45 -2.51 -9.45
C ILE A 213 13.50 -2.86 -10.93
N LYS A 214 12.36 -2.76 -11.62
CA LYS A 214 12.27 -2.78 -13.08
C LYS A 214 11.40 -1.62 -13.53
N SER A 215 11.79 -0.95 -14.61
CA SER A 215 11.05 0.18 -15.15
C SER A 215 10.81 0.01 -16.64
N VAL A 216 9.69 0.51 -17.14
CA VAL A 216 9.33 0.56 -18.56
C VAL A 216 8.69 1.89 -18.92
N SER A 217 8.83 2.29 -20.18
CA SER A 217 8.08 3.43 -20.72
C SER A 217 6.69 2.96 -21.13
N VAL A 218 5.66 3.73 -20.79
CA VAL A 218 4.26 3.47 -21.17
C VAL A 218 3.63 4.77 -21.64
N THR A 219 2.89 4.72 -22.75
CA THR A 219 2.13 5.86 -23.26
C THR A 219 0.66 5.59 -23.00
N VAL A 220 0.02 6.48 -22.24
CA VAL A 220 -1.40 6.46 -21.92
C VAL A 220 -2.11 7.46 -22.81
N THR A 221 -3.22 7.04 -23.43
CA THR A 221 -4.12 7.92 -24.17
C THR A 221 -5.41 8.16 -23.38
N ASP A 222 -6.12 9.26 -23.66
CA ASP A 222 -7.31 9.66 -22.88
C ASP A 222 -8.36 8.54 -22.87
N ASP A 223 -8.86 8.21 -21.68
CA ASP A 223 -9.87 7.19 -21.42
C ASP A 223 -9.53 5.77 -21.94
N ALA A 224 -8.26 5.51 -22.28
CA ALA A 224 -7.79 4.21 -22.73
C ALA A 224 -7.24 3.35 -21.58
N THR A 225 -7.32 2.03 -21.75
CA THR A 225 -6.64 1.08 -20.84
C THR A 225 -5.43 0.49 -21.56
N GLU A 226 -4.26 0.69 -20.96
CA GLU A 226 -2.99 0.13 -21.41
C GLU A 226 -2.59 -1.05 -20.53
N THR A 227 -2.23 -2.18 -21.12
CA THR A 227 -1.78 -3.36 -20.37
C THR A 227 -0.27 -3.47 -20.38
N VAL A 228 0.35 -3.53 -19.21
CA VAL A 228 1.79 -3.63 -19.02
C VAL A 228 2.13 -4.72 -18.01
N ASP A 229 2.58 -5.87 -18.51
CA ASP A 229 3.01 -6.97 -17.65
C ASP A 229 4.47 -6.84 -17.23
N PHE A 230 4.78 -7.27 -16.01
CA PHE A 230 6.14 -7.38 -15.51
C PHE A 230 6.51 -8.83 -15.25
N THR A 231 7.68 -9.24 -15.70
CA THR A 231 8.37 -10.43 -15.19
C THR A 231 9.62 -10.00 -14.44
N LEU A 232 9.70 -10.38 -13.18
CA LEU A 232 10.82 -10.14 -12.28
C LEU A 232 11.61 -11.43 -12.07
N THR A 233 12.93 -11.30 -12.03
CA THR A 233 13.85 -12.41 -11.75
C THR A 233 14.75 -12.01 -10.59
N ARG A 234 15.44 -12.99 -9.98
CA ARG A 234 16.45 -12.64 -8.96
C ARG A 234 17.59 -11.87 -9.64
N PRO A 235 18.06 -10.77 -9.03
CA PRO A 235 19.27 -10.10 -9.49
C PRO A 235 20.42 -11.11 -9.55
N LYS A 236 21.29 -10.98 -10.56
CA LYS A 236 22.52 -11.76 -10.61
C LYS A 236 23.35 -11.41 -9.38
N LYS A 237 23.90 -12.42 -8.70
CA LYS A 237 24.92 -12.16 -7.68
C LYS A 237 26.14 -11.59 -8.40
N GLU A 238 26.53 -10.39 -8.03
CA GLU A 238 27.86 -9.84 -8.33
C GLU A 238 28.94 -10.55 -7.51
#